data_AF-A0A7S0MRC6-F1
#
_entry.id   AF-A0A7S0MRC6-F1
#
_cell.length_a   1.000
_cell.length_b   1.000
_cell.length_c   1.000
_cell.angle_alpha   90.00
_cell.angle_beta   90.00
_cell.angle_gamma   90.00
#
_symmetry.space_group_name_H-M   'P 1'
#
loop_
_entity.id
_entity.type
_entity.pdbx_description
1 polymer ?
#
loop_
_entity_poly.entity_id
_entity_poly.type
_entity_poly.pdbx_seq_one_letter_code
_entity_poly.pdbx_strand_id
1 'polypeptide(L)'
;AVCGGAVRSLELTPAELEAMCAQIEGLAVAPGQMQAERFRDFLTWINRYGPPDVVIDGANVGYYNLRPDLGETLSYQQVDRVLQHLEGLGMKALVVMHCRHFIDKAPMSGAERAMTKRWRDRKVLYTTPAKMNDDWFWLYAGVWSTLRTGRVYMVSNDQMRDHHFQMLSTRGFLKWRERHWVNFHLPDKSPRSAPVFAFPSPFSVRMQSLPDARDRWHVPLADDPGRWLCCAKL
;
A
#
# COMPACT_ATOMS: atom_id res chain seq x y z
N ALA A 1 -10.12 0.60 30.74
CA ALA A 1 -9.92 1.96 30.21
C ALA A 1 -10.51 2.96 31.19
N VAL A 2 -9.85 4.10 31.43
CA VAL A 2 -10.16 5.06 32.51
C VAL A 2 -11.56 5.71 32.37
N CYS A 3 -12.04 5.96 31.16
CA CYS A 3 -13.30 6.69 30.92
C CYS A 3 -14.34 5.91 30.08
N GLY A 4 -14.06 4.65 29.74
CA GLY A 4 -14.90 3.81 28.87
C GLY A 4 -14.99 4.25 27.40
N GLY A 5 -14.37 5.35 27.00
CA GLY A 5 -14.38 5.86 25.63
C GLY A 5 -13.40 5.15 24.70
N ALA A 6 -13.80 4.97 23.43
CA ALA A 6 -12.96 4.39 22.38
C ALA A 6 -12.37 5.50 21.49
N VAL A 7 -11.04 5.56 21.38
CA VAL A 7 -10.36 6.42 20.41
C VAL A 7 -10.72 5.98 18.99
N ARG A 8 -10.91 6.95 18.10
CA ARG A 8 -11.42 6.71 16.74
C ARG A 8 -10.29 6.52 15.74
N SER A 9 -10.65 5.87 14.64
CA SER A 9 -9.91 6.03 13.39
C SER A 9 -10.28 7.37 12.76
N LEU A 10 -9.30 8.22 12.51
CA LEU A 10 -9.48 9.48 11.80
C LEU A 10 -9.08 9.24 10.34
N GLU A 11 -10.06 8.87 9.53
CA GLU A 11 -9.88 8.68 8.09
C GLU A 11 -9.83 10.04 7.36
N LEU A 12 -9.32 10.03 6.12
CA LEU A 12 -9.50 11.14 5.21
C LEU A 12 -10.94 11.18 4.68
N THR A 13 -11.43 12.39 4.45
CA THR A 13 -12.72 12.60 3.78
C THR A 13 -12.64 12.19 2.30
N PRO A 14 -13.77 11.89 1.64
CA PRO A 14 -13.79 11.61 0.21
C PRO A 14 -13.12 12.71 -0.63
N ALA A 15 -13.37 13.98 -0.32
CA ALA A 15 -12.75 15.12 -1.02
C ALA A 15 -11.22 15.16 -0.83
N GLU A 16 -10.71 14.82 0.36
CA GLU A 16 -9.27 14.72 0.60
C GLU A 16 -8.64 13.55 -0.19
N LEU A 17 -9.34 12.42 -0.30
CA LEU A 17 -8.90 11.27 -1.09
C LEU A 17 -8.91 11.55 -2.60
N GLU A 18 -9.95 12.24 -3.11
CA GLU A 18 -10.03 12.69 -4.50
C GLU A 18 -8.88 13.63 -4.85
N ALA A 19 -8.61 14.62 -3.99
CA ALA A 19 -7.49 15.53 -4.16
C ALA A 19 -6.14 14.79 -4.17
N MET A 20 -5.98 13.77 -3.31
CA MET A 20 -4.77 12.95 -3.28
C MET A 20 -4.63 12.10 -4.56
N CYS A 21 -5.71 11.49 -5.07
CA CYS A 21 -5.70 10.80 -6.37
C CYS A 21 -5.26 11.74 -7.49
N ALA A 22 -5.84 12.95 -7.57
CA ALA A 22 -5.48 13.94 -8.59
C ALA A 22 -4.02 14.38 -8.49
N GLN A 23 -3.50 14.54 -7.27
CA GLN A 23 -2.10 14.86 -7.04
C GLN A 23 -1.16 13.74 -7.52
N ILE A 24 -1.46 12.48 -7.18
CA ILE A 24 -0.68 11.31 -7.63
C ILE A 24 -0.71 11.19 -9.16
N GLU A 25 -1.89 11.34 -9.76
CA GLU A 25 -2.04 11.30 -11.22
C GLU A 25 -1.22 12.41 -11.89
N GLY A 26 -1.30 13.65 -11.39
CA GLY A 26 -0.51 14.77 -11.88
C GLY A 26 0.99 14.50 -11.87
N LEU A 27 1.50 13.87 -10.80
CA LEU A 27 2.90 13.48 -10.69
C LEU A 27 3.27 12.32 -11.63
N ALA A 28 2.37 11.35 -11.81
CA ALA A 28 2.58 10.22 -12.69
C ALA A 28 2.68 10.64 -14.17
N VAL A 29 1.90 11.65 -14.57
CA VAL A 29 1.78 12.11 -15.96
C VAL A 29 2.62 13.34 -16.28
N ALA A 30 3.20 14.00 -15.28
CA ALA A 30 4.05 15.18 -15.44
C ALA A 30 5.11 15.07 -16.55
N PRO A 31 5.73 13.90 -16.83
CA PRO A 31 6.70 13.79 -17.91
C PRO A 31 6.14 14.00 -19.33
N GLY A 32 4.82 13.90 -19.56
CA GLY A 32 4.21 14.27 -20.84
C GLY A 32 3.00 13.44 -21.28
N GLN A 33 2.49 13.74 -22.49
CA GLN A 33 1.25 13.16 -23.04
C GLN A 33 1.28 11.63 -23.13
N MET A 34 2.41 11.03 -23.51
CA MET A 34 2.54 9.57 -23.59
C MET A 34 2.34 8.92 -22.21
N GLN A 35 2.85 9.55 -21.14
CA GLN A 35 2.63 9.08 -19.77
C GLN A 35 1.15 9.24 -19.37
N ALA A 36 0.51 10.32 -19.78
CA ALA A 36 -0.93 10.52 -19.56
C ALA A 36 -1.79 9.43 -20.21
N GLU A 37 -1.51 9.06 -21.46
CA GLU A 37 -2.20 7.97 -22.16
C GLU A 37 -2.01 6.64 -21.45
N ARG A 38 -0.77 6.30 -21.08
CA ARG A 38 -0.47 5.06 -20.37
C ARG A 38 -1.05 5.00 -18.96
N PHE A 39 -1.12 6.13 -18.26
CA PHE A 39 -1.80 6.20 -16.98
C PHE A 39 -3.31 6.04 -17.16
N ARG A 40 -3.90 6.60 -18.22
CA ARG A 40 -5.31 6.37 -18.57
C ARG A 40 -5.61 4.89 -18.81
N ASP A 41 -4.72 4.15 -19.47
CA ASP A 41 -4.87 2.70 -19.63
C ASP A 41 -4.93 1.97 -18.28
N PHE A 42 -4.10 2.40 -17.33
CA PHE A 42 -4.16 1.90 -15.94
C PHE A 42 -5.49 2.25 -15.28
N LEU A 43 -5.97 3.48 -15.40
CA LEU A 43 -7.26 3.90 -14.86
C LEU A 43 -8.39 3.05 -15.44
N THR A 44 -8.41 2.82 -16.76
CA THR A 44 -9.39 1.92 -17.39
C THR A 44 -9.28 0.51 -16.84
N TRP A 45 -8.07 0.00 -16.66
CA TRP A 45 -7.83 -1.35 -16.14
C TRP A 45 -8.33 -1.51 -14.70
N ILE A 46 -7.98 -0.60 -13.78
CA ILE A 46 -8.34 -0.73 -12.37
C ILE A 46 -9.85 -0.49 -12.15
N ASN A 47 -10.48 0.40 -12.93
CA ASN A 47 -11.94 0.55 -12.90
C ASN A 47 -12.65 -0.73 -13.36
N ARG A 48 -12.08 -1.47 -14.32
CA ARG A 48 -12.67 -2.71 -14.85
C ARG A 48 -12.54 -3.89 -13.90
N TYR A 49 -11.38 -4.07 -13.27
CA TYR A 49 -11.10 -5.23 -12.42
C TYR A 49 -11.30 -4.94 -10.93
N GLY A 50 -11.59 -3.68 -10.59
CA GLY A 50 -12.21 -3.24 -9.36
C GLY A 50 -11.21 -2.87 -8.26
N PRO A 51 -11.72 -2.30 -7.16
CA PRO A 51 -10.89 -2.05 -5.99
C PRO A 51 -10.37 -3.38 -5.45
N PRO A 52 -9.06 -3.51 -5.26
CA PRO A 52 -8.49 -4.51 -4.36
C PRO A 52 -8.73 -4.14 -2.90
N ASP A 53 -8.83 -5.16 -2.06
CA ASP A 53 -8.74 -5.02 -0.59
C ASP A 53 -7.29 -4.80 -0.15
N VAL A 54 -6.33 -5.34 -0.94
CA VAL A 54 -4.90 -5.22 -0.68
C VAL A 54 -4.12 -4.93 -1.96
N VAL A 55 -3.29 -3.90 -1.92
CA VAL A 55 -2.32 -3.56 -2.97
C VAL A 55 -0.93 -3.96 -2.49
N ILE A 56 -0.21 -4.72 -3.31
CA ILE A 56 1.12 -5.24 -3.01
C ILE A 56 2.12 -4.53 -3.92
N ASP A 57 3.09 -3.87 -3.30
CA ASP A 57 4.31 -3.39 -3.96
C ASP A 57 5.18 -4.60 -4.29
N GLY A 58 5.02 -5.13 -5.51
CA GLY A 58 5.63 -6.40 -5.87
C GLY A 58 7.15 -6.32 -6.04
N ALA A 59 7.70 -5.13 -6.34
CA ALA A 59 9.14 -4.94 -6.40
C ALA A 59 9.74 -4.98 -4.99
N ASN A 60 9.15 -4.25 -4.04
CA ASN A 60 9.59 -4.25 -2.64
C ASN A 60 9.51 -5.65 -2.01
N VAL A 61 8.41 -6.38 -2.24
CA VAL A 61 8.27 -7.77 -1.78
C VAL A 61 9.27 -8.70 -2.46
N GLY A 62 9.41 -8.61 -3.78
CA GLY A 62 10.29 -9.51 -4.55
C GLY A 62 11.78 -9.29 -4.32
N TYR A 63 12.18 -8.13 -3.81
CA TYR A 63 13.57 -7.84 -3.40
C TYR A 63 13.77 -7.90 -1.89
N TYR A 64 12.80 -8.39 -1.12
CA TYR A 64 12.90 -8.42 0.33
C TYR A 64 14.08 -9.29 0.79
N ASN A 65 14.99 -8.67 1.57
CA ASN A 65 16.25 -9.26 2.02
C ASN A 65 17.12 -9.84 0.89
N LEU A 66 17.03 -9.25 -0.31
CA LEU A 66 17.93 -9.53 -1.43
C LEU A 66 18.92 -8.38 -1.64
N ARG A 67 20.02 -8.69 -2.31
CA ARG A 67 21.14 -7.80 -2.63
C ARG A 67 21.31 -7.71 -4.15
N PRO A 68 20.49 -6.90 -4.85
CA PRO A 68 20.63 -6.69 -6.29
C PRO A 68 22.01 -6.14 -6.68
N ASP A 69 22.64 -5.38 -5.79
CA ASP A 69 24.01 -4.89 -5.92
C ASP A 69 25.05 -6.01 -5.96
N LEU A 70 24.73 -7.19 -5.41
CA LEU A 70 25.55 -8.40 -5.45
C LEU A 70 25.06 -9.43 -6.48
N GLY A 71 24.14 -9.03 -7.37
CA GLY A 71 23.63 -9.87 -8.45
C GLY A 71 22.44 -10.76 -8.07
N GLU A 72 21.88 -10.65 -6.87
CA GLU A 72 20.62 -11.34 -6.55
C GLU A 72 19.46 -10.77 -7.37
N THR A 73 18.65 -11.65 -7.94
CA THR A 73 17.54 -11.29 -8.81
C THR A 73 16.22 -11.27 -8.05
N LEU A 74 15.24 -10.54 -8.57
CA LEU A 74 13.89 -10.50 -7.99
C LEU A 74 13.32 -11.91 -7.80
N SER A 75 12.78 -12.19 -6.61
CA SER A 75 12.11 -13.44 -6.29
C SER A 75 10.60 -13.33 -6.53
N TYR A 76 10.13 -13.91 -7.65
CA TYR A 76 8.68 -14.04 -7.90
C TYR A 76 8.01 -14.95 -6.86
N GLN A 77 8.75 -15.89 -6.29
CA GLN A 77 8.25 -16.78 -5.23
C GLN A 77 7.92 -16.02 -3.94
N GLN A 78 8.72 -15.01 -3.55
CA GLN A 78 8.40 -14.14 -2.41
C GLN A 78 7.08 -13.40 -2.65
N VAL A 79 6.89 -12.85 -3.85
CA VAL A 79 5.64 -12.17 -4.24
C VAL A 79 4.46 -13.13 -4.25
N ASP A 80 4.61 -14.32 -4.84
CA ASP A 80 3.56 -15.35 -4.88
C ASP A 80 3.13 -15.79 -3.49
N ARG A 81 4.10 -15.97 -2.59
CA ARG A 81 3.85 -16.39 -1.20
C ARG A 81 3.04 -15.34 -0.45
N VAL A 82 3.37 -14.06 -0.59
CA VAL A 82 2.59 -12.95 -0.01
C VAL A 82 1.20 -12.90 -0.62
N LEU A 83 1.10 -12.95 -1.96
CA LEU A 83 -0.16 -12.95 -2.69
C LEU A 83 -1.09 -14.08 -2.23
N GLN A 84 -0.61 -15.33 -2.27
CA GLN A 84 -1.39 -16.51 -1.89
C GLN A 84 -1.82 -16.47 -0.42
N HIS A 85 -0.97 -15.98 0.48
CA HIS A 85 -1.34 -15.87 1.88
C HIS A 85 -2.49 -14.88 2.08
N LEU A 86 -2.41 -13.69 1.46
CA LEU A 86 -3.43 -12.66 1.57
C LEU A 86 -4.76 -13.11 0.91
N GLU A 87 -4.69 -13.78 -0.24
CA GLU A 87 -5.86 -14.38 -0.88
C GLU A 87 -6.48 -15.51 -0.04
N GLY A 88 -5.64 -16.29 0.67
CA GLY A 88 -6.10 -17.31 1.61
C GLY A 88 -6.83 -16.73 2.84
N LEU A 89 -6.58 -15.47 3.16
CA LEU A 89 -7.36 -14.70 4.15
C LEU A 89 -8.65 -14.11 3.56
N GLY A 90 -8.97 -14.39 2.30
CA GLY A 90 -10.15 -13.90 1.60
C GLY A 90 -10.04 -12.50 1.02
N MET A 91 -8.83 -11.91 0.98
CA MET A 91 -8.61 -10.57 0.43
C MET A 91 -8.43 -10.61 -1.09
N LYS A 92 -9.10 -9.69 -1.80
CA LYS A 92 -8.86 -9.45 -3.21
C LYS A 92 -7.56 -8.64 -3.39
N ALA A 93 -6.52 -9.30 -3.89
CA ALA A 93 -5.19 -8.71 -4.01
C ALA A 93 -4.89 -8.15 -5.41
N LEU A 94 -4.12 -7.06 -5.44
CA LEU A 94 -3.50 -6.50 -6.63
C LEU A 94 -2.00 -6.36 -6.42
N VAL A 95 -1.19 -7.08 -7.20
CA VAL A 95 0.25 -6.87 -7.32
C VAL A 95 0.50 -5.81 -8.40
N VAL A 96 1.35 -4.83 -8.10
CA VAL A 96 1.80 -3.82 -9.07
C VAL A 96 3.31 -3.89 -9.18
N MET A 97 3.82 -3.99 -10.42
CA MET A 97 5.25 -4.10 -10.67
C MET A 97 5.63 -3.52 -12.03
N HIS A 98 6.82 -2.93 -12.15
CA HIS A 98 7.31 -2.44 -13.43
C HIS A 98 7.53 -3.54 -14.49
N CYS A 99 7.22 -3.24 -15.76
CA CYS A 99 7.32 -4.20 -16.88
C CYS A 99 8.73 -4.79 -17.08
N ARG A 100 9.78 -4.09 -16.63
CA ARG A 100 11.19 -4.56 -16.66
C ARG A 100 11.38 -5.92 -15.99
N HIS A 101 10.53 -6.27 -15.03
CA HIS A 101 10.56 -7.56 -14.35
C HIS A 101 9.88 -8.68 -15.15
N PHE A 102 9.42 -8.43 -16.38
CA PHE A 102 8.68 -9.42 -17.17
C PHE A 102 9.07 -9.49 -18.65
N ILE A 103 10.06 -8.71 -19.08
CA ILE A 103 10.61 -8.77 -20.44
C ILE A 103 11.48 -10.03 -20.63
N ASP A 104 11.75 -10.44 -21.86
CA ASP A 104 12.51 -11.67 -22.17
C ASP A 104 13.91 -11.72 -21.54
N LYS A 105 14.51 -10.56 -21.26
CA LYS A 105 15.80 -10.45 -20.57
C LYS A 105 15.70 -10.60 -19.04
N ALA A 106 14.50 -10.66 -18.47
CA ALA A 106 14.32 -10.91 -17.06
C ALA A 106 14.74 -12.38 -16.77
N PRO A 107 15.57 -12.62 -15.75
CA PRO A 107 16.07 -13.95 -15.42
C PRO A 107 14.96 -14.78 -14.76
N MET A 108 13.99 -15.23 -15.56
CA MET A 108 12.89 -16.09 -15.12
C MET A 108 13.13 -17.53 -15.55
N SER A 109 12.93 -18.45 -14.63
CA SER A 109 12.74 -19.88 -14.90
C SER A 109 11.40 -20.14 -15.62
N GLY A 110 11.22 -21.34 -16.16
CA GLY A 110 9.93 -21.75 -16.74
C GLY A 110 8.78 -21.72 -15.73
N ALA A 111 9.05 -22.08 -14.47
CA ALA A 111 8.06 -22.05 -13.39
C ALA A 111 7.62 -20.61 -13.06
N GLU A 112 8.55 -19.66 -13.02
CA GLU A 112 8.27 -18.24 -12.78
C GLU A 112 7.50 -17.60 -13.94
N ARG A 113 7.82 -17.96 -15.20
CA ARG A 113 7.01 -17.56 -16.35
C ARG A 113 5.57 -18.07 -16.25
N ALA A 114 5.39 -19.34 -15.89
CA ALA A 114 4.05 -19.90 -15.70
C ALA A 114 3.30 -19.20 -14.55
N MET A 115 3.99 -18.90 -13.45
CA MET A 115 3.44 -18.19 -12.29
C MET A 115 2.97 -16.78 -12.64
N THR A 116 3.85 -15.97 -13.24
CA THR A 116 3.51 -14.60 -13.64
C THR A 116 2.42 -14.56 -14.71
N LYS A 117 2.38 -15.53 -15.62
CA LYS A 117 1.26 -15.71 -16.56
C LYS A 117 -0.06 -15.94 -15.80
N ARG A 118 -0.08 -16.83 -14.81
CA ARG A 118 -1.29 -17.05 -13.98
C ARG A 118 -1.75 -15.76 -13.30
N TRP A 119 -0.84 -14.94 -12.78
CA TRP A 119 -1.22 -13.65 -12.17
C TRP A 119 -1.90 -12.72 -13.18
N ARG A 120 -1.37 -12.63 -14.41
CA ARG A 120 -1.97 -11.82 -15.51
C ARG A 120 -3.34 -12.34 -15.95
N ASP A 121 -3.48 -13.66 -16.06
CA ASP A 121 -4.72 -14.30 -16.48
C ASP A 121 -5.83 -14.05 -15.43
N ARG A 122 -5.47 -14.16 -14.15
CA ARG A 122 -6.36 -13.90 -12.99
C ARG A 122 -6.64 -12.41 -12.73
N LYS A 123 -5.98 -11.49 -13.45
CA LYS A 123 -6.08 -10.03 -13.24
C LYS A 123 -5.68 -9.58 -11.84
N VAL A 124 -4.73 -10.29 -11.23
CA VAL A 124 -4.14 -9.92 -9.92
C VAL A 124 -2.77 -9.25 -10.06
N LEU A 125 -2.28 -9.06 -11.29
CA LEU A 125 -1.06 -8.32 -11.60
C LEU A 125 -1.36 -7.18 -12.57
N TYR A 126 -0.98 -5.96 -12.20
CA TYR A 126 -0.80 -4.86 -13.14
C TYR A 126 0.68 -4.61 -13.40
N THR A 127 1.08 -4.61 -14.67
CA THR A 127 2.46 -4.28 -15.04
C THR A 127 2.56 -2.86 -15.54
N THR A 128 3.30 -2.03 -14.80
CA THR A 128 3.44 -0.61 -15.15
C THR A 128 4.35 -0.47 -16.37
N PRO A 129 4.09 0.53 -17.23
CA PRO A 129 4.79 0.70 -18.51
C PRO A 129 6.22 1.21 -18.30
N ALA A 130 7.07 0.95 -19.29
CA ALA A 130 8.47 1.40 -19.27
C ALA A 130 8.57 2.92 -19.14
N LYS A 131 9.58 3.41 -18.39
CA LYS A 131 9.85 4.85 -18.16
C LYS A 131 8.82 5.55 -17.27
N MET A 132 8.01 4.81 -16.53
CA MET A 132 7.14 5.38 -15.50
C MET A 132 7.49 4.75 -14.15
N ASN A 133 7.46 5.55 -13.09
CA ASN A 133 7.68 5.03 -11.75
C ASN A 133 6.46 4.18 -11.33
N ASP A 134 6.68 2.93 -10.94
CA ASP A 134 5.64 2.03 -10.43
C ASP A 134 5.03 2.52 -9.12
N ASP A 135 5.74 3.33 -8.34
CA ASP A 135 5.25 3.92 -7.09
C ASP A 135 3.93 4.65 -7.24
N TRP A 136 3.79 5.42 -8.33
CA TRP A 136 2.57 6.17 -8.57
C TRP A 136 1.36 5.27 -8.86
N PHE A 137 1.57 4.09 -9.43
CA PHE A 137 0.47 3.19 -9.78
C PHE A 137 -0.07 2.48 -8.56
N TRP A 138 0.80 1.93 -7.70
CA TRP A 138 0.34 1.24 -6.51
C TRP A 138 -0.17 2.21 -5.45
N LEU A 139 0.41 3.42 -5.33
CA LEU A 139 -0.14 4.47 -4.48
C LEU A 139 -1.52 4.91 -4.95
N TYR A 140 -1.67 5.21 -6.25
CA TYR A 140 -2.97 5.57 -6.80
C TYR A 140 -3.99 4.46 -6.55
N ALA A 141 -3.64 3.19 -6.84
CA ALA A 141 -4.51 2.05 -6.58
C ALA A 141 -4.99 2.02 -5.13
N GLY A 142 -4.10 2.27 -4.16
CA GLY A 142 -4.43 2.32 -2.74
C GLY A 142 -5.42 3.42 -2.39
N VAL A 143 -5.11 4.65 -2.75
CA VAL A 143 -5.97 5.82 -2.43
C VAL A 143 -7.32 5.70 -3.14
N TRP A 144 -7.31 5.31 -4.42
CA TRP A 144 -8.50 5.09 -5.24
C TRP A 144 -9.39 3.97 -4.70
N SER A 145 -8.79 2.91 -4.15
CA SER A 145 -9.54 1.83 -3.49
C SER A 145 -10.13 2.30 -2.17
N THR A 146 -9.35 3.02 -1.35
CA THR A 146 -9.82 3.61 -0.09
C THR A 146 -11.05 4.51 -0.32
N LEU A 147 -11.04 5.33 -1.38
CA LEU A 147 -12.17 6.19 -1.75
C LEU A 147 -13.45 5.38 -2.05
N ARG A 148 -13.33 4.13 -2.51
CA ARG A 148 -14.46 3.28 -2.94
C ARG A 148 -14.93 2.30 -1.88
N THR A 149 -14.01 1.76 -1.11
CA THR A 149 -14.28 0.68 -0.14
C THR A 149 -14.20 1.17 1.31
N GLY A 150 -13.71 2.39 1.54
CA GLY A 150 -13.42 2.93 2.86
C GLY A 150 -12.13 2.38 3.48
N ARG A 151 -11.55 1.29 2.94
CA ARG A 151 -10.30 0.72 3.43
C ARG A 151 -9.57 -0.11 2.37
N VAL A 152 -8.25 0.07 2.33
CA VAL A 152 -7.31 -0.81 1.63
C VAL A 152 -6.14 -1.14 2.55
N TYR A 153 -5.44 -2.24 2.28
CA TYR A 153 -4.13 -2.52 2.83
C TYR A 153 -3.04 -2.33 1.78
N MET A 154 -1.97 -1.61 2.14
CA MET A 154 -0.81 -1.33 1.31
C MET A 154 0.36 -2.16 1.83
N VAL A 155 0.72 -3.24 1.14
CA VAL A 155 1.82 -4.12 1.55
C VAL A 155 3.11 -3.63 0.92
N SER A 156 3.92 -2.93 1.72
CA SER A 156 5.27 -2.50 1.37
C SER A 156 6.07 -2.21 2.64
N ASN A 157 7.37 -2.46 2.60
CA ASN A 157 8.33 -1.99 3.62
C ASN A 157 8.99 -0.67 3.24
N ASP A 158 8.73 -0.16 2.04
CA ASP A 158 9.14 1.18 1.69
C ASP A 158 8.41 2.20 2.59
N GLN A 159 9.19 3.13 3.13
CA GLN A 159 8.67 4.19 3.99
C GLN A 159 8.35 5.45 3.18
N MET A 160 8.68 5.46 1.89
CA MET A 160 8.54 6.57 0.95
C MET A 160 9.04 7.89 1.53
N ARG A 161 10.26 7.86 2.08
CA ARG A 161 10.87 9.01 2.76
C ARG A 161 11.61 9.94 1.81
N ASP A 162 11.68 9.58 0.55
CA ASP A 162 12.48 10.23 -0.46
C ASP A 162 11.87 11.57 -0.87
N HIS A 163 12.69 12.50 -1.35
CA HIS A 163 12.27 13.87 -1.68
C HIS A 163 11.16 13.92 -2.74
N HIS A 164 11.02 12.86 -3.54
CA HIS A 164 9.97 12.71 -4.55
C HIS A 164 8.56 12.62 -3.92
N PHE A 165 8.41 12.08 -2.72
CA PHE A 165 7.13 11.91 -2.04
C PHE A 165 6.74 13.09 -1.15
N GLN A 166 7.67 14.02 -0.91
CA GLN A 166 7.36 15.30 -0.25
C GLN A 166 6.43 16.18 -1.11
N MET A 167 6.28 15.86 -2.40
CA MET A 167 5.34 16.50 -3.31
C MET A 167 3.88 16.11 -3.04
N LEU A 168 3.59 15.06 -2.27
CA LEU A 168 2.24 14.76 -1.76
C LEU A 168 1.94 15.67 -0.57
N SER A 169 0.67 16.06 -0.36
CA SER A 169 0.30 16.84 0.84
C SER A 169 0.77 16.11 2.10
N THR A 170 1.82 16.61 2.75
CA THR A 170 2.61 15.81 3.71
C THR A 170 1.73 15.32 4.85
N ARG A 171 0.78 16.14 5.31
CA ARG A 171 -0.12 15.78 6.40
C ARG A 171 -1.22 14.80 5.99
N GLY A 172 -1.84 14.98 4.83
CA GLY A 172 -2.92 14.11 4.34
C GLY A 172 -2.39 12.72 4.04
N PHE A 173 -1.28 12.66 3.29
CA PHE A 173 -0.63 11.40 2.96
C PHE A 173 -0.17 10.64 4.21
N LEU A 174 0.51 11.29 5.16
CA LEU A 174 0.93 10.62 6.40
C LEU A 174 -0.26 10.11 7.22
N LYS A 175 -1.36 10.87 7.29
CA LYS A 175 -2.59 10.44 7.95
C LYS A 175 -3.20 9.22 7.28
N TRP A 176 -3.28 9.19 5.96
CA TRP A 176 -3.75 8.02 5.21
C TRP A 176 -2.80 6.82 5.41
N ARG A 177 -1.50 7.01 5.24
CA ARG A 177 -0.49 5.95 5.39
C ARG A 177 -0.60 5.22 6.72
N GLU A 178 -0.75 5.93 7.85
CA GLU A 178 -0.92 5.34 9.18
C GLU A 178 -2.05 4.29 9.25
N ARG A 179 -3.07 4.42 8.40
CA ARG A 179 -4.29 3.59 8.41
C ARG A 179 -4.26 2.41 7.45
N HIS A 180 -3.40 2.48 6.44
CA HIS A 180 -3.42 1.58 5.31
C HIS A 180 -2.11 0.80 5.13
N TRP A 181 -0.99 1.27 5.67
CA TRP A 181 0.31 0.60 5.48
C TRP A 181 0.44 -0.68 6.30
N VAL A 182 0.90 -1.74 5.64
CA VAL A 182 1.18 -3.05 6.22
C VAL A 182 2.65 -3.38 5.95
N ASN A 183 3.46 -3.34 7.00
CA ASN A 183 4.81 -3.87 6.92
C ASN A 183 4.78 -5.39 6.95
N PHE A 184 5.77 -6.02 6.31
CA PHE A 184 5.84 -7.48 6.25
C PHE A 184 7.23 -7.99 6.60
N HIS A 185 7.28 -9.23 7.05
CA HIS A 185 8.50 -9.98 7.29
C HIS A 185 8.35 -11.38 6.72
N LEU A 186 9.37 -11.81 5.98
CA LEU A 186 9.49 -13.19 5.50
C LEU A 186 10.56 -13.88 6.37
N PRO A 187 10.16 -14.80 7.28
CA PRO A 187 11.08 -15.43 8.24
C PRO A 187 12.28 -16.12 7.61
N ASP A 188 12.06 -16.69 6.43
CA ASP A 188 13.07 -17.42 5.67
C ASP A 188 12.72 -17.39 4.17
N LYS A 189 13.63 -17.95 3.36
CA LYS A 189 13.42 -18.16 1.91
C LYS A 189 12.51 -19.36 1.61
N SER A 190 12.01 -20.10 2.61
CA SER A 190 11.17 -21.28 2.41
C SER A 190 9.75 -20.86 2.00
N PRO A 191 9.16 -21.45 0.95
CA PRO A 191 7.79 -21.15 0.56
C PRO A 191 6.74 -21.63 1.58
N ARG A 192 7.12 -22.50 2.53
CA ARG A 192 6.20 -23.09 3.51
C ARG A 192 5.95 -22.21 4.74
N SER A 193 6.90 -21.35 5.08
CA SER A 193 6.76 -20.49 6.26
C SER A 193 5.68 -19.44 5.97
N ALA A 194 4.88 -19.06 6.95
CA ALA A 194 3.89 -17.99 6.73
C ALA A 194 4.60 -16.61 6.69
N PRO A 195 4.24 -15.70 5.77
CA PRO A 195 4.60 -14.29 5.91
C PRO A 195 3.99 -13.72 7.20
N VAL A 196 4.71 -12.82 7.84
CA VAL A 196 4.22 -12.07 9.01
C VAL A 196 3.88 -10.66 8.57
N PHE A 197 2.70 -10.17 8.96
CA PHE A 197 2.22 -8.83 8.61
C PHE A 197 1.99 -8.00 9.86
N ALA A 198 2.50 -6.78 9.88
CA ALA A 198 2.18 -5.77 10.86
C ALA A 198 1.07 -4.88 10.30
N PHE A 199 -0.18 -5.26 10.56
CA PHE A 199 -1.35 -4.49 10.14
C PHE A 199 -1.46 -3.17 10.92
N PRO A 200 -1.98 -2.10 10.30
CA PRO A 200 -2.14 -0.81 10.96
C PRO A 200 -3.17 -0.91 12.08
N SER A 201 -2.94 -0.14 13.14
CA SER A 201 -3.85 -0.05 14.30
C SER A 201 -5.31 0.16 13.86
N PRO A 202 -6.33 -0.27 14.61
CA PRO A 202 -7.71 0.12 14.32
C PRO A 202 -8.03 1.59 14.68
N PHE A 203 -7.13 2.32 15.37
CA PHE A 203 -7.34 3.71 15.81
C PHE A 203 -6.16 4.62 15.45
N SER A 204 -6.40 5.94 15.39
CA SER A 204 -5.35 6.95 15.13
C SER A 204 -4.62 7.38 16.39
N VAL A 205 -3.29 7.31 16.40
CA VAL A 205 -2.47 7.72 17.56
C VAL A 205 -2.20 9.22 17.51
N ARG A 206 -3.17 10.01 17.96
CA ARG A 206 -3.06 11.48 18.07
C ARG A 206 -4.05 12.01 19.08
N MET A 207 -3.90 13.27 19.47
CA MET A 207 -4.86 13.92 20.37
C MET A 207 -6.28 13.89 19.77
N GLN A 208 -7.27 13.43 20.55
CA GLN A 208 -8.65 13.27 20.11
C GLN A 208 -9.65 13.73 21.19
N SER A 209 -10.71 14.41 20.76
CA SER A 209 -11.95 14.55 21.54
C SER A 209 -13.01 13.57 21.03
N LEU A 210 -13.79 13.01 21.95
CA LEU A 210 -14.87 12.09 21.61
C LEU A 210 -16.12 12.87 21.19
N PRO A 211 -16.89 12.40 20.18
CA PRO A 211 -18.11 13.09 19.75
C PRO A 211 -19.12 13.27 20.88
N ASP A 212 -19.27 12.22 21.69
CA ASP A 212 -20.25 12.13 22.78
C ASP A 212 -19.70 12.67 24.10
N ALA A 213 -18.43 13.11 24.12
CA ALA A 213 -17.79 13.69 25.29
C ALA A 213 -16.78 14.75 24.84
N ARG A 214 -17.28 15.87 24.31
CA ARG A 214 -16.45 16.99 23.83
C ARG A 214 -15.57 17.62 24.90
N ASP A 215 -15.95 17.45 26.17
CA ASP A 215 -15.19 17.89 27.34
C ASP A 215 -14.12 16.87 27.79
N ARG A 216 -13.92 15.80 27.00
CA ARG A 216 -12.92 14.77 27.24
C ARG A 216 -11.92 14.70 26.10
N TRP A 217 -10.65 14.74 26.46
CA TRP A 217 -9.52 14.64 25.55
C TRP A 217 -8.69 13.41 25.86
N HIS A 218 -8.31 12.71 24.80
CA HIS A 218 -7.38 11.59 24.82
C HIS A 218 -6.09 12.06 24.16
N VAL A 219 -4.99 12.06 24.91
CA VAL A 219 -3.68 12.50 24.43
C VAL A 219 -2.72 11.30 24.51
N PRO A 220 -2.15 10.82 23.39
CA PRO A 220 -1.18 9.73 23.43
C PRO A 220 0.13 10.23 24.03
N LEU A 221 0.81 9.36 24.77
CA LEU A 221 2.16 9.65 25.26
C LEU A 221 3.18 9.47 24.12
N ALA A 222 4.17 10.35 24.05
CA ALA A 222 5.14 10.36 22.96
C ALA A 222 6.10 9.15 23.01
N ASP A 223 6.36 8.62 24.21
CA ASP A 223 7.25 7.49 24.49
C ASP A 223 6.55 6.13 24.35
N ASP A 224 5.21 6.10 24.44
CA ASP A 224 4.42 4.87 24.33
C ASP A 224 3.07 5.14 23.63
N PRO A 225 2.96 4.80 22.33
CA PRO A 225 1.72 4.91 21.54
C PRO A 225 0.53 4.12 22.09
N GLY A 226 0.77 3.14 22.97
CA GLY A 226 -0.25 2.36 23.66
C GLY A 226 -0.79 3.03 24.92
N ARG A 227 -0.11 4.06 25.45
CA ARG A 227 -0.50 4.79 26.66
C ARG A 227 -1.11 6.14 26.32
N TRP A 228 -2.19 6.45 27.02
CA TRP A 228 -3.02 7.62 26.77
C TRP A 228 -3.37 8.33 28.07
N LEU A 229 -3.28 9.65 28.07
CA LEU A 229 -3.87 10.51 29.09
C LEU A 229 -5.33 10.76 28.73
N CYS A 230 -6.21 10.54 29.70
CA CYS A 230 -7.62 10.92 29.61
C CYS A 230 -7.84 12.16 30.46
N CYS A 231 -8.01 13.30 29.82
CA CYS A 231 -8.34 14.57 30.47
C CYS A 231 -9.84 14.78 30.38
N ALA A 232 -10.52 14.95 31.51
CA ALA A 232 -11.93 15.30 31.55
C ALA A 232 -12.11 16.58 32.35
N LYS A 233 -12.98 17.47 31.89
CA LYS A 233 -13.45 18.58 32.72
C LYS A 233 -14.25 18.01 33.90
N LEU A 234 -13.86 18.38 35.12
CA LEU A 234 -14.61 18.09 36.35
C LEU A 234 -15.89 18.94 36.41
#